data_AF-A0A851RKQ6-F1
#
_entry.id   AF-A0A851RKQ6-F1
#
_cell.length_a   1.000
_cell.length_b   1.000
_cell.length_c   1.000
_cell.angle_alpha   90.00
_cell.angle_beta   90.00
_cell.angle_gamma   90.00
#
_symmetry.space_group_name_H-M   'P 1'
#
loop_
_entity.id
_entity.type
_entity.pdbx_description
1 polymer ?
#
loop_
_entity_poly.entity_id
_entity_poly.type
_entity_poly.pdbx_seq_one_letter_code
_entity_poly.pdbx_strand_id
1 'polypeptide(L)' 'MSGRGVWLRARARLRRFPAALAACGDQAAAYGRCVAAAAAGPAELRRDACLEEFQALRECFARAVRVCLC' A
#
# COMPACT_ATOMS: atom_id res chain seq x y z
N MET A 1 -2.81 -33.58 1.46
CA MET A 1 -3.71 -32.42 1.26
C MET A 1 -3.92 -32.20 -0.24
N SER A 2 -5.17 -32.18 -0.72
CA SER A 2 -5.47 -31.92 -2.14
C SER A 2 -5.07 -30.49 -2.52
N GLY A 3 -4.27 -30.33 -3.57
CA GLY A 3 -3.83 -29.02 -4.08
C GLY A 3 -5.00 -28.08 -4.39
N ARG A 4 -6.16 -28.61 -4.81
CA ARG A 4 -7.38 -27.82 -5.10
C ARG A 4 -7.87 -27.00 -3.91
N GLY A 5 -7.81 -27.54 -2.69
CA GLY A 5 -8.24 -26.83 -1.48
C GLY A 5 -7.30 -25.69 -1.09
N VAL A 6 -6.00 -25.82 -1.37
CA VAL A 6 -4.99 -24.78 -1.12
C VAL A 6 -5.19 -23.59 -2.07
N TRP A 7 -5.42 -23.88 -3.35
CA TRP A 7 -5.64 -22.85 -4.38
C TRP A 7 -6.89 -22.02 -4.14
N LEU A 8 -8.01 -22.63 -3.72
CA LEU A 8 -9.25 -21.90 -3.42
C LEU A 8 -9.08 -20.92 -2.25
N ARG A 9 -8.38 -21.33 -1.18
CA ARG A 9 -8.08 -20.46 -0.03
C ARG A 9 -7.13 -19.33 -0.39
N ALA A 10 -6.09 -19.61 -1.18
CA ALA A 10 -5.17 -18.57 -1.65
C ALA A 10 -5.91 -17.52 -2.50
N ARG A 11 -6.78 -17.96 -3.43
CA ARG A 11 -7.59 -17.07 -4.25
C ARG A 11 -8.58 -16.23 -3.44
N ALA A 12 -9.20 -16.82 -2.41
CA ALA A 12 -10.09 -16.08 -1.51
C ALA A 12 -9.35 -14.98 -0.75
N ARG A 13 -8.15 -15.26 -0.24
CA ARG A 13 -7.29 -14.25 0.39
C ARG A 13 -6.93 -13.13 -0.58
N LEU A 14 -6.39 -13.46 -1.77
CA LEU A 14 -6.02 -12.47 -2.78
C LEU A 14 -7.18 -11.56 -3.22
N ARG A 15 -8.43 -12.06 -3.21
CA ARG A 15 -9.62 -11.24 -3.50
C ARG A 15 -9.90 -10.15 -2.46
N ARG A 16 -9.48 -10.33 -1.20
CA ARG A 16 -9.66 -9.36 -0.11
C ARG A 16 -8.57 -8.28 -0.12
N PHE A 17 -7.46 -8.55 -0.79
CA PHE A 17 -6.28 -7.70 -0.80
C PHE A 17 -6.55 -6.27 -1.31
N PRO A 18 -7.27 -6.04 -2.43
CA PRO A 18 -7.54 -4.68 -2.89
C PRO A 18 -8.37 -3.87 -1.90
N ALA A 19 -9.37 -4.50 -1.27
CA ALA A 19 -10.20 -3.84 -0.25
C ALA A 19 -9.40 -3.50 1.01
N ALA A 20 -8.47 -4.37 1.42
CA ALA A 20 -7.59 -4.10 2.56
C ALA A 20 -6.63 -2.92 2.27
N LEU A 21 -6.08 -2.83 1.06
CA LEU A 21 -5.23 -1.69 0.68
C LEU A 21 -6.00 -0.38 0.49
N ALA A 22 -7.25 -0.45 0.03
CA ALA A 22 -8.11 0.73 -0.13
C ALA A 22 -8.34 1.48 1.20
N ALA A 23 -8.28 0.78 2.34
CA ALA A 23 -8.35 1.39 3.67
C ALA A 23 -7.17 2.34 3.99
N CYS A 24 -6.09 2.29 3.21
CA CYS A 24 -4.94 3.18 3.33
C CYS A 24 -5.02 4.43 2.43
N GLY A 25 -6.22 4.75 1.93
CA GLY A 25 -6.45 5.84 0.98
C GLY A 25 -5.99 7.21 1.47
N ASP A 26 -6.18 7.52 2.75
CA ASP A 26 -5.79 8.81 3.32
C ASP A 26 -4.27 9.00 3.33
N GLN A 27 -3.52 7.97 3.75
CA GLN A 27 -2.06 7.98 3.75
C GLN A 27 -1.52 8.02 2.31
N ALA A 28 -2.17 7.30 1.38
CA ALA A 28 -1.80 7.31 -0.03
C ALA A 28 -2.00 8.69 -0.66
N ALA A 29 -3.12 9.34 -0.35
CA ALA A 29 -3.41 10.69 -0.82
C ALA A 29 -2.44 11.72 -0.22
N ALA A 30 -2.07 11.60 1.06
CA ALA A 30 -1.07 12.46 1.70
C ALA A 30 0.30 12.33 1.01
N TYR A 31 0.78 11.10 0.83
CA TYR A 31 2.05 10.85 0.15
C TYR A 31 2.03 11.36 -1.30
N GLY A 32 0.96 11.10 -2.05
CA GLY A 32 0.81 11.58 -3.42
C GLY A 32 0.81 13.11 -3.52
N ARG A 33 0.16 13.82 -2.58
CA ARG A 33 0.22 15.29 -2.52
C ARG A 33 1.62 15.81 -2.26
N CYS A 34 2.37 15.21 -1.33
CA CYS A 34 3.75 15.59 -1.08
C CYS A 34 4.62 15.39 -2.32
N VAL A 35 4.54 14.23 -2.97
CA VAL A 35 5.32 13.92 -4.18
C VAL A 35 4.97 14.89 -5.31
N ALA A 36 3.69 15.15 -5.54
CA ALA A 36 3.25 16.09 -6.57
C ALA A 36 3.76 17.51 -6.30
N ALA A 37 3.75 17.97 -5.05
CA ALA A 37 4.29 19.28 -4.68
C ALA A 37 5.81 19.33 -4.83
N ALA A 38 6.52 18.29 -4.40
CA ALA A 38 7.97 18.21 -4.47
C ALA A 38 8.49 18.06 -5.92
N ALA A 39 7.69 17.49 -6.82
CA ALA A 39 8.00 17.35 -8.24
C ALA A 39 7.45 18.49 -9.12
N ALA A 40 6.80 19.50 -8.54
CA ALA A 40 6.23 20.63 -9.30
C ALA A 40 7.29 21.60 -9.87
N GLY A 41 8.53 21.51 -9.39
CA GLY A 41 9.65 22.35 -9.83
C GLY A 41 10.48 21.72 -10.95
N PRO A 42 11.40 22.48 -11.56
CA PRO A 42 12.33 21.96 -12.58
C PRO A 42 13.42 21.05 -11.98
N ALA A 43 13.55 21.01 -10.66
CA ALA A 43 14.50 20.18 -9.96
C ALA A 43 13.97 18.74 -9.81
N GLU A 44 14.87 17.77 -9.89
CA GLU A 44 14.53 16.37 -9.68
C GLU A 44 14.07 16.12 -8.23
N LEU A 45 13.10 15.20 -8.07
CA LEU A 45 12.60 14.79 -6.76
C LEU A 45 13.75 14.21 -5.92
N ARG A 46 14.07 14.89 -4.82
CA ARG A 46 15.11 14.41 -3.90
C ARG A 46 14.63 13.17 -3.16
N ARG A 47 15.56 12.22 -2.97
CA ARG A 47 15.34 11.07 -2.09
C ARG A 47 14.91 11.55 -0.71
N ASP A 48 13.95 10.85 -0.11
CA ASP A 48 13.43 11.10 1.24
C ASP A 48 12.69 12.44 1.43
N ALA A 49 12.39 13.18 0.36
CA ALA A 49 11.64 14.45 0.44
C ALA A 49 10.24 14.30 1.06
N CYS A 50 9.62 13.13 0.91
CA CYS A 50 8.30 12.77 1.45
C CYS A 50 8.38 11.54 2.36
N LEU A 51 9.47 11.43 3.13
CA LEU A 51 9.78 10.22 3.91
C LEU A 51 8.72 9.94 4.98
N GLU A 52 8.18 10.98 5.62
CA GLU A 52 7.18 10.83 6.69
C GLU A 52 5.87 10.24 6.14
N GLU A 53 5.34 10.83 5.07
CA GLU A 53 4.11 10.35 4.43
C GLU A 53 4.30 8.95 3.84
N PHE A 54 5.49 8.68 3.29
CA PHE A 54 5.85 7.35 2.81
C PHE A 54 5.84 6.32 3.95
N GLN A 55 6.42 6.64 5.10
CA GLN A 55 6.45 5.75 6.26
C GLN A 55 5.03 5.45 6.76
N ALA A 56 4.17 6.47 6.88
CA ALA A 56 2.78 6.29 7.27
C ALA A 56 2.01 5.37 6.29
N LEU A 57 2.20 5.56 4.98
CA LEU A 57 1.61 4.71 3.95
C LEU A 57 2.13 3.27 4.02
N ARG A 58 3.45 3.10 4.12
CA ARG A 58 4.12 1.80 4.22
C ARG A 58 3.62 1.00 5.42
N GLU A 59 3.49 1.65 6.58
CA GLU A 59 2.98 1.02 7.79
C GLU A 59 1.51 0.59 7.64
N CYS A 60 0.68 1.42 6.99
CA CYS A 60 -0.70 1.05 6.69
C CYS A 60 -0.75 -0.20 5.79
N PHE A 61 0.05 -0.24 4.72
CA PHE A 61 0.13 -1.41 3.85
C PHE A 61 0.62 -2.66 4.60
N ALA A 62 1.63 -2.53 5.46
CA ALA A 62 2.11 -3.65 6.26
C ALA A 62 1.01 -4.23 7.18
N ARG A 63 0.16 -3.38 7.76
CA ARG A 63 -1.02 -3.81 8.54
C ARG A 63 -2.09 -4.45 7.64
N ALA A 64 -2.42 -3.83 6.51
CA ALA A 64 -3.42 -4.34 5.57
C ALA A 64 -3.05 -5.72 5.00
N VAL A 65 -1.77 -5.95 4.68
CA VAL A 65 -1.26 -7.24 4.18
C VAL A 65 -1.39 -8.33 5.23
N ARG A 66 -1.10 -8.03 6.51
CA ARG A 66 -1.28 -8.99 7.62
C ARG A 66 -2.73 -9.47 7.74
N VAL A 67 -3.69 -8.55 7.63
CA VAL A 67 -5.13 -8.88 7.65
C VAL A 67 -5.54 -9.79 6.49
N CYS A 68 -4.85 -9.70 5.36
CA CYS A 68 -5.16 -10.50 4.17
C CYS A 68 -4.53 -11.91 4.19
N LEU A 69 -3.48 -12.13 4.99
CA LEU A 69 -2.73 -13.40 5.03
C LEU A 69 -3.33 -14.42 6.02
N CYS A 70 -4.04 -13.93 7.04
CA CYS A 70 -4.86 -14.72 7.96
C CYS A 70 -6.12 -15.25 7.26
#